data_AF-A0A496PR60-F1
#
_entry.id   AF-A0A496PR60-F1
#
_cell.length_a   1.000
_cell.length_b   1.000
_cell.length_c   1.000
_cell.angle_alpha   90.00
_cell.angle_beta   90.00
_cell.angle_gamma   90.00
#
_symmetry.space_group_name_H-M   'P 1'
#
loop_
_entity.id
_entity.type
_entity.pdbx_description
1 polymer ?
#
loop_
_entity_poly.entity_id
_entity_poly.type
_entity_poly.pdbx_seq_one_letter_code
_entity_poly.pdbx_strand_id
1 'polypeptide(L)'
;MGTTIRRRKMCHTYEKKVWMKTRAFLISMVVMLAVTGISSSAWSYSGIVSVDTIQAEAGDHVAIPIRLSNNDESISALSVPLHIGSPYATIDSVSFVGSLLPDDFVPWVDPPDDPNDSVFITLIGTWTSPTPTITVSEGIIAIMYMTVSPSAPDGYIPIDSFFTTVDTYPGPDGEPVEVPRIRQVLASDATGMIVYLPDFVEGGIIVMSPTAVDDDSKDNNLPSSFNLAQNYPNPFNPVTTIEYSIPQGSHVKLEVFNILGQSVVTLVDGHQSPGTYTVDFDAFNQPSGIYFYRLTHSEGAETRKMTLVK
;
A
#
# COMPACT_ATOMS: atom_id res chain seq x y z
N MET A 1 16.60 -9.40 56.07
CA MET A 1 16.04 -8.13 55.55
C MET A 1 16.14 -8.19 54.04
N GLY A 2 15.06 -7.78 53.34
CA GLY A 2 14.61 -8.36 52.07
C GLY A 2 15.50 -8.18 50.84
N THR A 3 15.63 -9.27 50.09
CA THR A 3 16.08 -9.32 48.69
C THR A 3 14.86 -9.09 47.79
N THR A 4 14.87 -8.06 46.93
CA THR A 4 13.82 -7.86 45.90
C THR A 4 14.48 -7.77 44.53
N ILE A 5 14.52 -8.90 43.81
CA ILE A 5 14.90 -8.94 42.40
C ILE A 5 13.64 -8.69 41.58
N ARG A 6 13.50 -7.48 41.03
CA ARG A 6 12.53 -7.18 39.96
C ARG A 6 13.02 -7.80 38.65
N ARG A 7 12.56 -9.01 38.33
CA ARG A 7 12.54 -9.52 36.95
C ARG A 7 11.28 -10.35 36.74
N ARG A 8 10.23 -9.76 36.14
CA ARG A 8 9.08 -10.44 35.53
C ARG A 8 8.14 -9.40 34.90
N LYS A 9 8.54 -8.79 33.78
CA LYS A 9 7.60 -8.11 32.87
C LYS A 9 8.04 -8.12 31.39
N MET A 10 9.33 -8.25 31.08
CA MET A 10 9.80 -8.30 29.67
C MET A 10 9.59 -9.64 28.95
N CYS A 11 9.47 -10.76 29.66
CA CYS A 11 9.39 -12.09 29.01
C CYS A 11 8.04 -12.32 28.30
N HIS A 12 6.97 -11.71 28.79
CA HIS A 12 5.61 -11.99 28.33
C HIS A 12 5.26 -11.32 26.99
N THR A 13 5.90 -10.20 26.68
CA THR A 13 5.67 -9.46 25.42
C THR A 13 6.44 -10.09 24.26
N TYR A 14 7.63 -10.65 24.54
CA TYR A 14 8.45 -11.35 23.55
C TYR A 14 7.84 -12.72 23.20
N GLU A 15 7.35 -13.46 24.20
CA GLU A 15 6.61 -14.70 23.98
C GLU A 15 5.36 -14.48 23.15
N LYS A 16 4.56 -13.42 23.38
CA LYS A 16 3.37 -13.13 22.56
C LYS A 16 3.68 -12.85 21.08
N LYS A 17 4.77 -12.12 20.78
CA LYS A 17 5.19 -11.86 19.39
C LYS A 17 5.71 -13.12 18.70
N VAL A 18 6.46 -13.95 19.42
CA VAL A 18 6.93 -15.25 18.91
C VAL A 18 5.74 -16.19 18.70
N TRP A 19 4.80 -16.26 19.65
CA TRP A 19 3.60 -17.11 19.55
C TRP A 19 2.66 -16.69 18.43
N MET A 20 2.54 -15.38 18.15
CA MET A 20 1.82 -14.88 16.97
C MET A 20 2.52 -15.25 15.66
N LYS A 21 3.86 -15.13 15.58
CA LYS A 21 4.63 -15.57 14.40
C LYS A 21 4.54 -17.08 14.16
N THR A 22 4.61 -17.90 15.23
CA THR A 22 4.49 -19.36 15.13
C THR A 22 3.06 -19.81 14.82
N ARG A 23 2.03 -19.04 15.23
CA ARG A 23 0.62 -19.31 14.91
C ARG A 23 0.21 -18.86 13.51
N ALA A 24 0.68 -17.71 13.03
CA ALA A 24 0.51 -17.30 11.64
C ALA A 24 1.17 -18.31 10.68
N PHE A 25 2.36 -18.81 11.06
CA PHE A 25 3.03 -19.91 10.37
C PHE A 25 2.21 -21.21 10.39
N LEU A 26 1.59 -21.58 11.52
CA LEU A 26 0.70 -22.75 11.61
C LEU A 26 -0.61 -22.60 10.81
N ILE A 27 -1.13 -21.38 10.65
CA ILE A 27 -2.34 -21.10 9.83
C ILE A 27 -1.97 -21.12 8.35
N SER A 28 -0.83 -20.52 7.96
CA SER A 28 -0.22 -20.74 6.63
C SER A 28 0.01 -22.22 6.37
N MET A 29 0.43 -22.99 7.38
CA MET A 29 0.61 -24.45 7.29
C MET A 29 -0.70 -25.23 7.19
N VAL A 30 -1.81 -24.79 7.79
CA VAL A 30 -3.13 -25.45 7.66
C VAL A 30 -3.80 -25.10 6.32
N VAL A 31 -3.60 -23.88 5.82
CA VAL A 31 -3.97 -23.49 4.45
C VAL A 31 -3.08 -24.20 3.41
N MET A 32 -1.79 -24.44 3.71
CA MET A 32 -0.86 -25.24 2.88
C MET A 32 -1.08 -26.76 2.95
N LEU A 33 -1.46 -27.32 4.11
CA LEU A 33 -1.65 -28.77 4.31
C LEU A 33 -3.00 -29.27 3.82
N ALA A 34 -3.95 -28.38 3.49
CA ALA A 34 -5.20 -28.75 2.83
C ALA A 34 -5.03 -29.11 1.34
N VAL A 35 -3.81 -29.15 0.80
CA VAL A 35 -3.54 -29.75 -0.51
C VAL A 35 -3.26 -31.26 -0.35
N THR A 36 -4.24 -32.01 0.14
CA THR A 36 -4.40 -33.45 -0.17
C THR A 36 -5.86 -33.86 0.07
N GLY A 37 -6.70 -33.60 -0.93
CA GLY A 37 -8.10 -34.00 -0.90
C GLY A 37 -8.96 -33.05 -1.70
N ILE A 38 -8.98 -33.23 -3.02
CA ILE A 38 -9.94 -32.56 -3.89
C ILE A 38 -11.35 -33.02 -3.48
N SER A 39 -12.04 -32.21 -2.70
CA SER A 39 -13.49 -32.07 -2.80
C SER A 39 -13.78 -30.60 -2.99
N SER A 40 -13.46 -30.11 -4.18
CA SER A 40 -13.85 -28.78 -4.62
C SER A 40 -15.36 -28.77 -4.88
N SER A 41 -16.13 -28.06 -4.08
CA SER A 41 -17.36 -27.45 -4.60
C SER A 41 -16.95 -26.15 -5.30
N ALA A 42 -16.19 -26.24 -6.40
CA ALA A 42 -15.80 -25.12 -7.25
C ALA A 42 -17.00 -24.45 -7.99
N TRP A 43 -18.23 -24.62 -7.48
CA TRP A 43 -19.47 -24.36 -8.21
C TRP A 43 -20.42 -23.38 -7.52
N SER A 44 -20.06 -22.77 -6.38
CA SER A 44 -20.98 -21.86 -5.67
C SER A 44 -20.41 -20.50 -5.28
N TYR A 45 -19.09 -20.30 -5.31
CA TYR A 45 -18.51 -18.99 -5.02
C TYR A 45 -18.15 -18.28 -6.32
N SER A 46 -18.74 -17.11 -6.55
CA SER A 46 -18.54 -16.32 -7.77
C SER A 46 -17.84 -14.97 -7.51
N GLY A 47 -17.26 -14.81 -6.33
CA GLY A 47 -16.51 -13.61 -5.97
C GLY A 47 -15.30 -13.39 -6.88
N ILE A 48 -15.09 -12.12 -7.23
CA ILE A 48 -14.02 -11.64 -8.09
C ILE A 48 -13.17 -10.66 -7.29
N VAL A 49 -11.86 -10.90 -7.25
CA VAL A 49 -10.89 -9.90 -6.79
C VAL A 49 -10.33 -9.17 -7.99
N SER A 50 -10.25 -7.84 -7.92
CA SER A 50 -9.68 -7.04 -9.00
C SER A 50 -8.68 -6.03 -8.50
N VAL A 51 -7.72 -5.70 -9.35
CA VAL A 51 -6.84 -4.53 -9.19
C VAL A 51 -7.34 -3.46 -10.15
N ASP A 52 -7.51 -2.22 -9.68
CA ASP A 52 -7.88 -1.11 -10.57
C ASP A 52 -6.72 -0.78 -11.53
N THR A 53 -7.03 -0.31 -12.74
CA THR A 53 -6.01 0.26 -13.64
C THR A 53 -5.96 1.77 -13.48
N ILE A 54 -4.77 2.33 -13.24
CA ILE A 54 -4.56 3.77 -13.12
C ILE A 54 -3.61 4.29 -14.20
N GLN A 55 -3.70 5.58 -14.49
CA GLN A 55 -2.76 6.29 -15.35
C GLN A 55 -1.75 7.03 -14.49
N ALA A 56 -0.48 7.02 -14.90
CA ALA A 56 0.61 7.67 -14.19
C ALA A 56 1.72 8.12 -15.14
N GLU A 57 2.52 9.10 -14.69
CA GLU A 57 3.77 9.50 -15.32
C GLU A 57 4.96 8.81 -14.65
N ALA A 58 6.10 8.80 -15.34
CA ALA A 58 7.34 8.28 -14.77
C ALA A 58 7.77 9.13 -13.56
N GLY A 59 7.95 8.50 -12.40
CA GLY A 59 8.27 9.17 -11.14
C GLY A 59 7.07 9.39 -10.22
N ASP A 60 5.85 9.11 -10.67
CA ASP A 60 4.65 9.27 -9.85
C ASP A 60 4.58 8.28 -8.69
N HIS A 61 3.91 8.72 -7.62
CA HIS A 61 3.39 7.85 -6.57
C HIS A 61 1.90 7.64 -6.75
N VAL A 62 1.47 6.39 -6.87
CA VAL A 62 0.12 6.02 -7.26
C VAL A 62 -0.57 5.22 -6.16
N ALA A 63 -1.88 5.37 -6.07
CA ALA A 63 -2.73 4.56 -5.20
C ALA A 63 -3.65 3.71 -6.07
N ILE A 64 -3.54 2.39 -5.93
CA ILE A 64 -4.28 1.40 -6.71
C ILE A 64 -5.24 0.65 -5.79
N PRO A 65 -6.55 0.92 -5.88
CA PRO A 65 -7.54 0.14 -5.15
C PRO A 65 -7.54 -1.33 -5.58
N ILE A 66 -7.65 -2.20 -4.59
CA ILE A 66 -7.91 -3.63 -4.75
C ILE A 66 -9.34 -3.87 -4.27
N ARG A 67 -10.13 -4.56 -5.08
CA ARG A 67 -11.57 -4.71 -4.84
C ARG A 67 -11.95 -6.18 -4.70
N LEU A 68 -13.00 -6.39 -3.92
CA LEU A 68 -13.82 -7.59 -3.96
C LEU A 68 -15.13 -7.19 -4.63
N SER A 69 -15.63 -8.01 -5.55
CA SER A 69 -16.92 -7.84 -6.21
C SER A 69 -17.59 -9.18 -6.40
N ASN A 70 -18.91 -9.17 -6.62
CA ASN A 70 -19.72 -10.38 -6.80
C ASN A 70 -19.54 -11.42 -5.67
N ASN A 71 -19.24 -10.96 -4.45
CA ASN A 71 -19.12 -11.84 -3.29
C ASN A 71 -20.51 -12.32 -2.87
N ASP A 72 -20.84 -13.55 -3.25
CA ASP A 72 -22.15 -14.19 -3.08
C ASP A 72 -22.22 -15.10 -1.85
N GLU A 73 -21.09 -15.31 -1.16
CA GLU A 73 -20.99 -16.07 0.08
C GLU A 73 -20.34 -15.26 1.20
N SER A 74 -20.55 -15.69 2.45
CA SER A 74 -19.82 -15.13 3.58
C SER A 74 -18.44 -15.76 3.68
N ILE A 75 -17.38 -14.95 3.61
CA ILE A 75 -15.99 -15.44 3.68
C ILE A 75 -15.31 -15.05 4.99
N SER A 76 -14.59 -15.99 5.62
CA SER A 76 -13.88 -15.76 6.89
C SER A 76 -12.41 -15.39 6.71
N ALA A 77 -11.84 -15.66 5.53
CA ALA A 77 -10.52 -15.23 5.14
C ALA A 77 -10.43 -14.99 3.63
N LEU A 78 -9.52 -14.09 3.24
CA LEU A 78 -9.16 -13.79 1.86
C LEU A 78 -7.65 -13.57 1.77
N SER A 79 -6.96 -14.27 0.89
CA SER A 79 -5.55 -14.07 0.59
C SER A 79 -5.41 -13.67 -0.87
N VAL A 80 -4.82 -12.50 -1.10
CA VAL A 80 -4.60 -11.89 -2.41
C VAL A 80 -3.09 -11.75 -2.60
N PRO A 81 -2.43 -12.76 -3.19
CA PRO A 81 -1.07 -12.60 -3.66
C PRO A 81 -1.07 -11.68 -4.88
N LEU A 82 -0.15 -10.73 -4.95
CA LEU A 82 0.04 -9.84 -6.10
C LEU A 82 1.51 -9.82 -6.48
N HIS A 83 1.78 -9.77 -7.77
CA HIS A 83 3.13 -9.73 -8.33
C HIS A 83 3.22 -8.64 -9.40
N ILE A 84 4.26 -7.84 -9.30
CA ILE A 84 4.59 -6.82 -10.30
C ILE A 84 5.62 -7.40 -11.24
N GLY A 85 5.21 -7.70 -12.47
CA GLY A 85 6.10 -8.26 -13.49
C GLY A 85 7.04 -7.24 -14.13
N SER A 86 7.45 -6.19 -13.42
CA SER A 86 8.16 -5.05 -13.99
C SER A 86 9.15 -4.42 -13.01
N PRO A 87 10.39 -4.11 -13.44
CA PRO A 87 11.35 -3.38 -12.62
C PRO A 87 11.05 -1.87 -12.51
N TYR A 88 10.00 -1.40 -13.19
CA TYR A 88 9.66 0.01 -13.28
C TYR A 88 8.60 0.46 -12.27
N ALA A 89 8.17 -0.41 -11.36
CA ALA A 89 7.31 -0.03 -10.26
C ALA A 89 7.65 -0.82 -8.99
N THR A 90 7.52 -0.19 -7.83
CA THR A 90 7.76 -0.80 -6.52
C THR A 90 6.56 -0.61 -5.61
N ILE A 91 6.31 -1.57 -4.72
CA ILE A 91 5.26 -1.47 -3.70
C ILE A 91 5.82 -0.74 -2.50
N ASP A 92 5.19 0.37 -2.13
CA ASP A 92 5.62 1.16 -0.97
C ASP A 92 4.88 0.70 0.29
N SER A 93 3.56 0.54 0.19
CA SER A 93 2.72 0.13 1.31
C SER A 93 1.35 -0.36 0.86
N VAL A 94 0.63 -1.01 1.78
CA VAL A 94 -0.78 -1.38 1.60
C VAL A 94 -1.57 -0.79 2.76
N SER A 95 -2.62 -0.03 2.43
CA SER A 95 -3.57 0.53 3.38
C SER A 95 -4.89 -0.22 3.36
N PHE A 96 -5.51 -0.34 4.53
CA PHE A 96 -6.85 -0.90 4.70
C PHE A 96 -7.87 0.17 5.10
N VAL A 97 -7.47 1.44 5.08
CA VAL A 97 -8.35 2.57 5.42
C VAL A 97 -9.45 2.69 4.36
N GLY A 98 -10.71 2.76 4.80
CA GLY A 98 -11.87 2.79 3.91
C GLY A 98 -12.17 1.46 3.22
N SER A 99 -11.52 0.37 3.65
CA SER A 99 -11.83 -0.97 3.17
C SER A 99 -13.16 -1.46 3.73
N LEU A 100 -13.68 -2.50 3.08
CA LEU A 100 -14.83 -3.30 3.49
C LEU A 100 -14.57 -4.18 4.72
N LEU A 101 -13.34 -4.17 5.26
CA LEU A 101 -12.98 -5.04 6.36
C LEU A 101 -13.77 -4.67 7.62
N PRO A 102 -14.51 -5.61 8.20
CA PRO A 102 -15.06 -5.43 9.53
C PRO A 102 -13.96 -5.18 10.58
N ASP A 103 -14.28 -4.49 11.68
CA ASP A 103 -13.34 -4.16 12.75
C ASP A 103 -12.68 -5.39 13.42
N ASP A 104 -13.30 -6.56 13.28
CA ASP A 104 -12.86 -7.83 13.81
C ASP A 104 -12.05 -8.67 12.81
N PHE A 105 -11.64 -8.08 11.68
CA PHE A 105 -10.62 -8.63 10.78
C PHE A 105 -9.23 -8.09 11.13
N VAL A 106 -8.23 -8.96 11.01
CA VAL A 106 -6.82 -8.58 11.13
C VAL A 106 -6.19 -8.69 9.75
N PRO A 107 -5.86 -7.57 9.10
CA PRO A 107 -5.08 -7.60 7.88
C PRO A 107 -3.62 -7.94 8.21
N TRP A 108 -3.03 -8.73 7.34
CA TRP A 108 -1.62 -9.10 7.36
C TRP A 108 -1.06 -8.92 5.97
N VAL A 109 0.05 -8.18 5.88
CA VAL A 109 0.79 -7.97 4.65
C VAL A 109 2.14 -8.61 4.88
N ASP A 110 2.47 -9.64 4.11
CA ASP A 110 3.84 -10.12 4.08
C ASP A 110 4.72 -9.04 3.46
N PRO A 111 5.83 -8.66 4.13
CA PRO A 111 6.63 -7.52 3.71
C PRO A 111 7.22 -7.75 2.31
N PRO A 112 7.39 -6.69 1.51
CA PRO A 112 7.94 -6.73 0.14
C PRO A 112 9.43 -7.08 0.06
N ASP A 113 9.99 -7.74 1.08
CA ASP A 113 11.37 -8.24 1.10
C ASP A 113 11.52 -9.58 0.33
N ASP A 114 10.47 -10.00 -0.39
CA ASP A 114 10.55 -11.12 -1.33
C ASP A 114 11.35 -10.66 -2.57
N PRO A 115 12.42 -11.35 -2.98
CA PRO A 115 13.18 -11.05 -4.21
C PRO A 115 12.38 -11.07 -5.51
N ASN A 116 11.07 -11.35 -5.46
CA ASN A 116 10.19 -11.56 -6.61
C ASN A 116 9.18 -10.41 -6.84
N ASP A 117 9.37 -9.21 -6.29
CA ASP A 117 8.47 -8.06 -6.50
C ASP A 117 6.99 -8.39 -6.21
N SER A 118 6.76 -9.17 -5.14
CA SER A 118 5.45 -9.71 -4.78
C SER A 118 5.00 -9.24 -3.39
N VAL A 119 3.68 -9.16 -3.18
CA VAL A 119 3.06 -8.87 -1.89
C VAL A 119 1.92 -9.85 -1.63
N PHE A 120 1.78 -10.31 -0.39
CA PHE A 120 0.66 -11.14 0.03
C PHE A 120 -0.22 -10.34 0.97
N ILE A 121 -1.42 -9.99 0.51
CA ILE A 121 -2.43 -9.32 1.31
C ILE A 121 -3.38 -10.38 1.85
N THR A 122 -3.31 -10.62 3.15
CA THR A 122 -4.09 -11.65 3.83
C THR A 122 -5.02 -11.03 4.86
N LEU A 123 -6.31 -11.27 4.70
CA LEU A 123 -7.40 -10.78 5.53
C LEU A 123 -7.97 -11.97 6.29
N ILE A 124 -7.88 -11.97 7.62
CA ILE A 124 -8.37 -13.09 8.44
C ILE A 124 -9.24 -12.56 9.58
N GLY A 125 -10.42 -13.14 9.75
CA GLY A 125 -11.28 -12.88 10.91
C GLY A 125 -10.60 -13.25 12.22
N THR A 126 -10.79 -12.45 13.27
CA THR A 126 -10.30 -12.78 14.60
C THR A 126 -10.90 -14.09 15.11
N TRP A 127 -10.14 -14.79 15.97
CA TRP A 127 -10.55 -16.06 16.57
C TRP A 127 -11.64 -15.86 17.64
N THR A 128 -12.83 -15.50 17.20
CA THR A 128 -14.04 -15.31 18.01
C THR A 128 -15.13 -16.28 17.54
N SER A 129 -16.19 -16.44 18.34
CA SER A 129 -17.32 -17.31 18.01
C SER A 129 -18.62 -16.47 18.08
N PRO A 130 -19.38 -16.34 16.98
CA PRO A 130 -19.10 -16.89 15.64
C PRO A 130 -17.86 -16.27 14.99
N THR A 131 -17.23 -16.98 14.05
CA THR A 131 -16.09 -16.47 13.28
C THR A 131 -16.53 -15.24 12.49
N PRO A 132 -15.76 -14.13 12.50
CA PRO A 132 -16.04 -12.98 11.67
C PRO A 132 -16.06 -13.31 10.19
N THR A 133 -16.94 -12.65 9.43
CA THR A 133 -17.07 -12.86 7.99
C THR A 133 -17.26 -11.56 7.23
N ILE A 134 -16.64 -11.46 6.06
CA ILE A 134 -16.97 -10.46 5.04
C ILE A 134 -18.26 -10.93 4.34
N THR A 135 -19.29 -10.09 4.40
CA THR A 135 -20.64 -10.39 3.87
C THR A 135 -21.09 -9.42 2.78
N VAL A 136 -20.34 -8.34 2.59
CA VAL A 136 -20.61 -7.34 1.55
C VAL A 136 -20.34 -7.93 0.18
N SER A 137 -21.17 -7.57 -0.80
CA SER A 137 -21.08 -8.08 -2.16
C SER A 137 -19.96 -7.42 -2.97
N GLU A 138 -19.67 -6.15 -2.71
CA GLU A 138 -18.69 -5.38 -3.47
C GLU A 138 -18.08 -4.20 -2.69
N GLY A 139 -16.82 -3.87 -3.01
CA GLY A 139 -16.12 -2.69 -2.50
C GLY A 139 -14.59 -2.85 -2.44
N ILE A 140 -13.92 -1.87 -1.85
CA ILE A 140 -12.45 -1.86 -1.71
C ILE A 140 -12.04 -2.74 -0.53
N ILE A 141 -11.09 -3.65 -0.71
CA ILE A 141 -10.53 -4.46 0.38
C ILE A 141 -9.17 -3.95 0.85
N ALA A 142 -8.43 -3.27 -0.03
CA ALA A 142 -7.16 -2.63 0.28
C ALA A 142 -6.85 -1.55 -0.76
N ILE A 143 -5.95 -0.63 -0.44
CA ILE A 143 -5.36 0.32 -1.38
C ILE A 143 -3.85 0.09 -1.35
N MET A 144 -3.29 -0.25 -2.51
CA MET A 144 -1.86 -0.46 -2.69
C MET A 144 -1.20 0.83 -3.16
N TYR A 145 -0.18 1.27 -2.44
CA TYR A 145 0.61 2.46 -2.75
C TYR A 145 1.90 2.03 -3.43
N MET A 146 2.19 2.64 -4.57
CA MET A 146 3.33 2.25 -5.41
C MET A 146 4.08 3.46 -5.93
N THR A 147 5.37 3.29 -6.16
CA THR A 147 6.22 4.26 -6.84
C THR A 147 6.48 3.78 -8.27
N VAL A 148 6.23 4.64 -9.26
CA VAL A 148 6.63 4.43 -10.65
C VAL A 148 8.04 4.96 -10.83
N SER A 149 8.94 4.15 -11.39
CA SER A 149 10.32 4.58 -11.63
C SER A 149 10.36 5.83 -12.53
N PRO A 150 11.21 6.83 -12.23
CA PRO A 150 11.46 7.95 -13.15
C PRO A 150 12.02 7.54 -14.51
N SER A 151 12.52 6.30 -14.63
CA SER A 151 13.01 5.71 -15.89
C SER A 151 11.98 4.79 -16.57
N ALA A 152 10.75 4.74 -16.06
CA ALA A 152 9.68 3.92 -16.64
C ALA A 152 9.36 4.39 -18.07
N PRO A 153 9.42 3.50 -19.08
CA PRO A 153 8.96 3.84 -20.42
C PRO A 153 7.42 3.87 -20.48
N ASP A 154 6.89 4.58 -21.47
CA ASP A 154 5.47 4.50 -21.81
C ASP A 154 5.05 3.04 -22.04
N GLY A 155 3.95 2.63 -21.44
CA GLY A 155 3.49 1.26 -21.50
C GLY A 155 2.55 0.89 -20.38
N TYR A 156 2.33 -0.41 -20.25
CA TYR A 156 1.47 -0.98 -19.22
C TYR A 156 2.30 -1.87 -18.31
N ILE A 157 2.24 -1.59 -17.01
CA ILE A 157 2.85 -2.39 -15.94
C ILE A 157 1.73 -3.23 -15.34
N PRO A 158 1.66 -4.54 -15.64
CA PRO A 158 0.62 -5.42 -15.12
C PRO A 158 0.87 -5.79 -13.66
N ILE A 159 -0.23 -5.97 -12.93
CA ILE A 159 -0.24 -6.47 -11.56
C ILE A 159 -1.17 -7.69 -11.53
N ASP A 160 -0.56 -8.86 -11.41
CA ASP A 160 -1.25 -10.15 -11.51
C ASP A 160 -1.27 -10.87 -10.16
N SER A 161 -2.25 -11.75 -9.96
CA SER A 161 -2.36 -12.65 -8.82
C SER A 161 -1.97 -14.09 -9.14
N PHE A 162 -1.80 -14.44 -10.42
CA PHE A 162 -1.43 -15.79 -10.84
C PHE A 162 0.05 -15.91 -11.24
N PHE A 163 0.92 -16.26 -10.29
CA PHE A 163 2.37 -16.37 -10.51
C PHE A 163 2.99 -17.53 -9.73
N THR A 164 4.23 -17.87 -10.03
CA THR A 164 4.96 -18.94 -9.32
C THR A 164 6.07 -18.34 -8.46
N THR A 165 6.10 -18.70 -7.17
CA THR A 165 7.24 -18.43 -6.28
C THR A 165 8.02 -19.72 -6.02
N VAL A 166 9.23 -19.61 -5.48
CA VAL A 166 10.01 -20.75 -5.02
C VAL A 166 10.16 -20.67 -3.50
N ASP A 167 9.59 -21.65 -2.81
CA ASP A 167 9.73 -21.77 -1.36
C ASP A 167 10.95 -22.64 -1.04
N THR A 168 11.82 -22.17 -0.15
CA THR A 168 13.00 -22.90 0.28
C THR A 168 12.76 -23.57 1.63
N TYR A 169 12.94 -24.89 1.69
CA TYR A 169 12.81 -25.68 2.91
C TYR A 169 14.14 -26.34 3.31
N PRO A 170 14.40 -26.57 4.61
CA PRO A 170 15.54 -27.36 5.02
C PRO A 170 15.35 -28.82 4.61
N GLY A 171 16.29 -29.36 3.83
CA GLY A 171 16.30 -30.74 3.39
C GLY A 171 16.70 -31.72 4.50
N PRO A 172 16.46 -33.03 4.30
CA PRO A 172 16.80 -34.08 5.27
C PRO A 172 18.31 -34.18 5.58
N ASP A 173 19.15 -33.71 4.66
CA ASP A 173 20.61 -33.65 4.72
C ASP A 173 21.14 -32.26 5.13
N GLY A 174 20.24 -31.30 5.38
CA GLY A 174 20.58 -29.91 5.71
C GLY A 174 20.77 -29.01 4.50
N GLU A 175 20.71 -29.53 3.27
CA GLU A 175 20.76 -28.72 2.05
C GLU A 175 19.39 -28.10 1.77
N PRO A 176 19.31 -26.87 1.22
CA PRO A 176 18.04 -26.26 0.88
C PRO A 176 17.32 -27.00 -0.25
N VAL A 177 16.02 -27.25 -0.07
CA VAL A 177 15.13 -27.79 -1.09
C VAL A 177 14.23 -26.68 -1.59
N GLU A 178 14.34 -26.38 -2.89
CA GLU A 178 13.51 -25.41 -3.58
C GLU A 178 12.24 -26.07 -4.13
N VAL A 179 11.08 -25.54 -3.76
CA VAL A 179 9.77 -26.06 -4.16
C VAL A 179 8.99 -24.95 -4.87
N PRO A 180 8.69 -25.09 -6.17
CA PRO A 180 7.86 -24.12 -6.87
C PRO A 180 6.43 -24.17 -6.33
N ARG A 181 5.83 -23.00 -6.12
CA ARG A 181 4.46 -22.84 -5.65
C ARG A 181 3.70 -21.84 -6.51
N ILE A 182 2.55 -22.28 -7.01
CA ILE A 182 1.60 -21.40 -7.67
C ILE A 182 0.91 -20.55 -6.60
N ARG A 183 0.88 -19.25 -6.84
CA ARG A 183 0.11 -18.27 -6.10
C ARG A 183 -1.12 -17.90 -6.91
N GLN A 184 -2.22 -17.74 -6.21
CA GLN A 184 -3.52 -17.31 -6.73
C GLN A 184 -4.36 -16.82 -5.55
N VAL A 185 -5.42 -16.08 -5.85
CA VAL A 185 -6.38 -15.67 -4.83
C VAL A 185 -7.01 -16.88 -4.17
N LEU A 186 -7.10 -16.86 -2.83
CA LEU A 186 -7.77 -17.87 -2.03
C LEU A 186 -8.75 -17.19 -1.09
N ALA A 187 -9.95 -17.75 -0.94
CA ALA A 187 -10.87 -17.36 0.13
C ALA A 187 -11.30 -18.58 0.92
N SER A 188 -11.80 -18.40 2.14
CA SER A 188 -12.44 -19.47 2.90
C SER A 188 -13.88 -19.13 3.22
N ASP A 189 -14.74 -20.15 3.26
CA ASP A 189 -16.13 -20.02 3.71
C ASP A 189 -16.23 -19.50 5.15
N ALA A 190 -17.45 -19.22 5.61
CA ALA A 190 -17.72 -18.73 6.96
C ALA A 190 -17.17 -19.63 8.08
N THR A 191 -16.98 -20.93 7.82
CA THR A 191 -16.41 -21.88 8.79
C THR A 191 -14.89 -21.92 8.79
N GLY A 192 -14.23 -21.42 7.73
CA GLY A 192 -12.79 -21.51 7.53
C GLY A 192 -12.31 -22.89 7.07
N MET A 193 -13.24 -23.78 6.70
CA MET A 193 -12.95 -25.17 6.35
C MET A 193 -12.94 -25.41 4.84
N ILE A 194 -13.78 -24.69 4.09
CA ILE A 194 -13.87 -24.82 2.63
C ILE A 194 -13.07 -23.68 2.02
N VAL A 195 -12.19 -24.00 1.08
CA VAL A 195 -11.39 -23.03 0.32
C VAL A 195 -12.05 -22.79 -1.04
N TYR A 196 -12.28 -21.52 -1.35
CA TYR A 196 -12.69 -21.04 -2.66
C TYR A 196 -11.49 -20.52 -3.44
N LEU A 197 -11.62 -20.55 -4.76
CA LEU A 197 -10.71 -19.94 -5.72
C LEU A 197 -11.47 -18.80 -6.41
N PRO A 198 -11.47 -17.58 -5.83
CA PRO A 198 -12.07 -16.43 -6.48
C PRO A 198 -11.45 -16.19 -7.86
N ASP A 199 -12.25 -15.68 -8.79
CA ASP A 199 -11.69 -15.16 -10.04
C ASP A 199 -10.85 -13.92 -9.75
N PHE A 200 -9.85 -13.67 -10.61
CA PHE A 200 -9.01 -12.49 -10.52
C PHE A 200 -9.06 -11.69 -11.82
N VAL A 201 -9.28 -10.38 -11.69
CA VAL A 201 -9.19 -9.44 -12.81
C VAL A 201 -7.95 -8.58 -12.63
N GLU A 202 -7.00 -8.76 -13.53
CA GLU A 202 -5.75 -8.01 -13.59
C GLU A 202 -6.01 -6.52 -13.80
N GLY A 203 -5.21 -5.71 -13.12
CA GLY A 203 -5.09 -4.27 -13.34
C GLY A 203 -3.62 -3.86 -13.28
N GLY A 204 -3.36 -2.57 -13.12
CA GLY A 204 -1.99 -2.09 -13.14
C GLY A 204 -1.85 -0.61 -13.43
N ILE A 205 -0.69 -0.25 -13.98
CA ILE A 205 -0.30 1.14 -14.22
C ILE A 205 -0.11 1.34 -15.72
N ILE A 206 -0.84 2.27 -16.31
CA ILE A 206 -0.58 2.78 -17.65
C ILE A 206 0.36 3.96 -17.50
N VAL A 207 1.65 3.74 -17.79
CA VAL A 207 2.67 4.78 -17.83
C VAL A 207 2.54 5.52 -19.15
N MET A 208 2.36 6.83 -19.08
CA MET A 208 2.31 7.68 -20.26
C MET A 208 3.26 8.86 -20.07
N SER A 209 4.03 9.16 -21.10
CA SER A 209 4.65 10.47 -21.22
C SER A 209 3.55 11.45 -21.61
N PRO A 210 3.59 12.70 -21.11
CA PRO A 210 2.76 13.75 -21.68
C PRO A 210 3.00 13.79 -23.18
N THR A 211 1.95 13.62 -23.99
CA THR A 211 2.08 13.83 -25.44
C THR A 211 2.41 15.30 -25.64
N ALA A 212 3.66 15.58 -25.95
CA ALA A 212 4.06 16.89 -26.42
C ALA A 212 3.21 17.24 -27.65
N VAL A 213 2.56 18.39 -27.63
CA VAL A 213 2.19 19.06 -28.87
C VAL A 213 3.52 19.43 -29.51
N ASP A 214 3.77 18.96 -30.73
CA ASP A 214 4.99 19.18 -31.50
C ASP A 214 5.26 20.69 -31.61
N ASP A 215 6.07 21.22 -30.70
CA ASP A 215 6.73 22.51 -30.84
C ASP A 215 8.23 22.24 -30.84
N ASP A 216 8.78 22.39 -32.03
CA ASP A 216 10.10 21.98 -32.47
C ASP A 216 11.17 22.78 -31.72
N SER A 217 11.56 22.35 -30.50
CA SER A 217 12.85 22.74 -29.91
C SER A 217 13.25 21.82 -28.75
N LYS A 218 14.39 21.15 -28.92
CA LYS A 218 15.17 20.64 -27.78
C LYS A 218 15.70 21.84 -26.99
N ASP A 219 15.12 22.12 -25.84
CA ASP A 219 15.85 22.52 -24.62
C ASP A 219 14.90 22.68 -23.43
N ASN A 220 15.26 22.05 -22.30
CA ASN A 220 14.79 22.35 -20.94
C ASN A 220 13.28 22.16 -20.64
N ASN A 221 12.95 20.99 -20.10
CA ASN A 221 11.66 20.65 -19.46
C ASN A 221 11.49 21.42 -18.12
N LEU A 222 11.57 22.75 -18.18
CA LEU A 222 11.34 23.64 -17.05
C LEU A 222 9.83 23.89 -16.92
N PRO A 223 9.31 24.02 -15.69
CA PRO A 223 7.92 24.38 -15.49
C PRO A 223 7.56 25.66 -16.25
N SER A 224 6.38 25.70 -16.85
CA SER A 224 5.89 26.90 -17.56
C SER A 224 5.21 27.90 -16.62
N SER A 225 4.80 27.47 -15.43
CA SER A 225 4.17 28.31 -14.40
C SER A 225 4.59 27.90 -13.00
N PHE A 226 4.33 28.79 -12.03
CA PHE A 226 4.32 28.39 -10.63
C PHE A 226 3.19 27.38 -10.40
N ASN A 227 3.44 26.39 -9.56
CA ASN A 227 2.41 25.44 -9.13
C ASN A 227 2.72 24.94 -7.73
N LEU A 228 1.71 24.88 -6.87
CA LEU A 228 1.76 24.12 -5.62
C LEU A 228 0.85 22.91 -5.75
N ALA A 229 1.36 21.68 -5.65
CA ALA A 229 0.58 20.44 -5.78
C ALA A 229 -0.17 20.08 -4.48
N GLN A 230 -1.08 19.11 -4.57
CA GLN A 230 -1.76 18.59 -3.37
C GLN A 230 -0.79 17.70 -2.63
N ASN A 231 -0.68 17.87 -1.31
CA ASN A 231 0.16 17.02 -0.49
C ASN A 231 -0.33 15.56 -0.57
N TYR A 232 0.61 14.61 -0.55
CA TYR A 232 0.31 13.18 -0.59
C TYR A 232 1.09 12.43 0.50
N PRO A 233 0.46 11.48 1.23
CA PRO A 233 -0.98 11.22 1.28
C PRO A 233 -1.79 12.42 1.84
N ASN A 234 -3.10 12.47 1.60
CA ASN A 234 -4.01 13.40 2.27
C ASN A 234 -5.43 12.79 2.36
N PRO A 235 -5.96 12.46 3.56
CA PRO A 235 -5.37 12.69 4.89
C PRO A 235 -4.04 11.96 5.13
N PHE A 236 -3.17 12.50 6.00
CA PHE A 236 -1.84 11.96 6.28
C PHE A 236 -1.61 11.62 7.76
N ASN A 237 -0.66 10.72 8.04
CA ASN A 237 -0.26 10.33 9.41
C ASN A 237 1.20 9.80 9.48
N PRO A 238 2.12 10.46 10.21
CA PRO A 238 2.21 11.89 10.46
C PRO A 238 3.02 12.63 9.38
N VAL A 239 3.48 11.93 8.34
CA VAL A 239 4.34 12.48 7.26
C VAL A 239 3.54 12.59 5.96
N THR A 240 3.79 13.66 5.21
CA THR A 240 3.29 13.86 3.86
C THR A 240 4.33 14.58 3.02
N THR A 241 4.32 14.37 1.71
CA THR A 241 5.18 15.07 0.75
C THR A 241 4.38 16.18 0.07
N ILE A 242 5.02 17.33 -0.10
CA ILE A 242 4.49 18.51 -0.80
C ILE A 242 5.38 18.76 -2.01
N GLU A 243 4.79 18.74 -3.20
CA GLU A 243 5.45 19.10 -4.45
C GLU A 243 5.08 20.52 -4.88
N TYR A 244 6.04 21.24 -5.45
CA TYR A 244 5.82 22.53 -6.10
C TYR A 244 6.81 22.76 -7.25
N SER A 245 6.41 23.59 -8.20
CA SER A 245 7.19 23.91 -9.40
C SER A 245 7.41 25.41 -9.52
N ILE A 246 8.59 25.80 -10.00
CA ILE A 246 8.94 27.19 -10.31
C ILE A 246 9.47 27.34 -11.73
N PRO A 247 8.91 28.27 -12.53
CA PRO A 247 9.26 28.41 -13.95
C PRO A 247 10.49 29.27 -14.19
N GLN A 248 10.83 30.11 -13.20
CA GLN A 248 11.94 31.04 -13.25
C GLN A 248 12.63 31.12 -11.89
N GLY A 249 13.92 31.46 -11.89
CA GLY A 249 14.70 31.61 -10.67
C GLY A 249 14.08 32.67 -9.77
N SER A 250 13.61 32.27 -8.59
CA SER A 250 12.85 33.15 -7.69
C SER A 250 13.08 32.79 -6.23
N HIS A 251 12.85 33.75 -5.35
CA HIS A 251 12.80 33.48 -3.93
C HIS A 251 11.44 32.86 -3.59
N VAL A 252 11.48 31.63 -3.08
CA VAL A 252 10.29 30.86 -2.67
C VAL A 252 10.27 30.65 -1.17
N LYS A 253 9.07 30.70 -0.62
CA LYS A 253 8.82 30.42 0.79
C LYS A 253 7.63 29.50 0.94
N LEU A 254 7.86 28.29 1.44
CA LEU A 254 6.83 27.29 1.71
C LEU A 254 6.62 27.17 3.23
N GLU A 255 5.43 27.53 3.68
CA GLU A 255 5.06 27.58 5.10
C GLU A 255 3.81 26.77 5.38
N VAL A 256 3.74 26.16 6.56
CA VAL A 256 2.57 25.44 7.07
C VAL A 256 1.91 26.27 8.17
N PHE A 257 0.58 26.32 8.17
CA PHE A 257 -0.26 27.05 9.11
C PHE A 257 -1.34 26.13 9.70
N ASN A 258 -1.73 26.40 10.94
CA ASN A 258 -2.91 25.77 11.53
C ASN A 258 -4.21 26.50 11.13
N ILE A 259 -5.37 25.99 11.57
CA ILE A 259 -6.68 26.58 11.26
C ILE A 259 -6.87 28.02 11.78
N LEU A 260 -6.08 28.44 12.77
CA LEU A 260 -6.09 29.81 13.30
C LEU A 260 -5.18 30.75 12.49
N GLY A 261 -4.53 30.26 11.43
CA GLY A 261 -3.58 31.02 10.62
C GLY A 261 -2.22 31.21 11.28
N GLN A 262 -1.91 30.49 12.37
CA GLN A 262 -0.61 30.56 13.02
C GLN A 262 0.40 29.72 12.24
N SER A 263 1.59 30.29 11.98
CA SER A 263 2.69 29.55 11.35
C SER A 263 3.17 28.43 12.28
N VAL A 264 3.19 27.22 11.73
CA VAL A 264 3.61 25.98 12.41
C VAL A 264 5.07 25.71 12.10
N VAL A 265 5.45 25.77 10.83
CA VAL A 265 6.82 25.56 10.36
C VAL A 265 7.03 26.19 8.99
N THR A 266 8.25 26.64 8.72
CA THR A 266 8.72 27.00 7.39
C THR A 266 9.53 25.83 6.84
N LEU A 267 9.08 25.24 5.73
CA LEU A 267 9.73 24.09 5.10
C LEU A 267 10.84 24.55 4.15
N VAL A 268 10.61 25.67 3.46
CA VAL A 268 11.54 26.26 2.49
C VAL A 268 11.50 27.77 2.62
N ASP A 269 12.66 28.41 2.60
CA ASP A 269 12.83 29.87 2.56
C ASP A 269 14.15 30.18 1.86
N GLY A 270 14.11 30.47 0.56
CA GLY A 270 15.34 30.62 -0.21
C GLY A 270 15.13 30.89 -1.70
N HIS A 271 16.22 31.29 -2.36
CA HIS A 271 16.23 31.41 -3.82
C HIS A 271 16.45 30.04 -4.45
N GLN A 272 15.60 29.67 -5.41
CA GLN A 272 15.69 28.40 -6.13
C GLN A 272 15.72 28.65 -7.64
N SER A 273 16.43 27.78 -8.36
CA SER A 273 16.50 27.78 -9.82
C SER A 273 15.20 27.23 -10.43
N PRO A 274 14.89 27.50 -11.71
CA PRO A 274 13.74 26.89 -12.36
C PRO A 274 13.74 25.35 -12.20
N GLY A 275 12.60 24.76 -11.83
CA GLY A 275 12.48 23.32 -11.59
C GLY A 275 11.29 22.91 -10.72
N THR A 276 11.11 21.60 -10.58
CA THR A 276 10.13 20.98 -9.66
C THR A 276 10.85 20.46 -8.42
N TYR A 277 10.23 20.65 -7.26
CA TYR A 277 10.80 20.38 -5.95
C TYR A 277 9.80 19.63 -5.08
N THR A 278 10.31 18.70 -4.28
CA THR A 278 9.55 17.97 -3.27
C THR A 278 10.11 18.26 -1.88
N VAL A 279 9.23 18.37 -0.89
CA VAL A 279 9.62 18.51 0.52
C VAL A 279 8.70 17.68 1.42
N ASP A 280 9.28 16.99 2.39
CA ASP A 280 8.52 16.25 3.38
C ASP A 280 8.13 17.16 4.54
N PHE A 281 6.87 17.02 4.99
CA PHE A 281 6.37 17.61 6.21
C PHE A 281 6.07 16.52 7.24
N ASP A 282 6.89 16.47 8.30
CA ASP A 282 6.65 15.63 9.48
C ASP A 282 5.88 16.41 10.56
N ALA A 283 4.62 15.99 10.78
CA ALA A 283 3.72 16.57 11.77
C ALA A 283 3.62 15.72 13.06
N PHE A 284 4.65 14.95 13.40
CA PHE A 284 4.67 14.07 14.58
C PHE A 284 4.29 14.79 15.88
N ASN A 285 4.69 16.05 16.06
CA ASN A 285 4.39 16.86 17.25
C ASN A 285 3.14 17.75 17.13
N GLN A 286 2.38 17.63 16.04
CA GLN A 286 1.20 18.45 15.77
C GLN A 286 -0.12 17.69 16.07
N PRO A 287 -1.17 18.34 16.60
CA PRO A 287 -2.46 17.68 16.84
C PRO A 287 -3.19 17.31 15.54
N SER A 288 -4.02 16.26 15.56
CA SER A 288 -4.92 15.95 14.43
C SER A 288 -5.81 17.15 14.09
N GLY A 289 -6.01 17.41 12.80
CA GLY A 289 -6.78 18.57 12.36
C GLY A 289 -6.48 19.03 10.95
N ILE A 290 -7.05 20.18 10.60
CA ILE A 290 -6.87 20.83 9.31
C ILE A 290 -5.68 21.78 9.40
N TYR A 291 -4.79 21.66 8.42
CA TYR A 291 -3.67 22.54 8.19
C TYR A 291 -3.75 23.15 6.79
N PHE A 292 -3.09 24.28 6.62
CA PHE A 292 -2.89 24.92 5.32
C PHE A 292 -1.42 25.02 5.06
N TYR A 293 -1.00 24.88 3.82
CA TYR A 293 0.37 25.18 3.41
C TYR A 293 0.33 26.16 2.24
N ARG A 294 1.26 27.10 2.26
CA ARG A 294 1.31 28.22 1.33
C ARG A 294 2.69 28.33 0.72
N LEU A 295 2.74 28.32 -0.60
CA LEU A 295 3.91 28.68 -1.37
C LEU A 295 3.82 30.15 -1.73
N THR A 296 4.77 30.95 -1.28
CA THR A 296 4.92 32.36 -1.67
C THR A 296 6.08 32.46 -2.64
N HIS A 297 5.89 33.17 -3.75
CA HIS A 297 6.88 33.35 -4.81
C HIS A 297 6.78 34.78 -5.37
N SER A 298 7.58 35.10 -6.39
CA SER A 298 7.68 36.47 -6.93
C SER A 298 6.37 37.02 -7.53
N GLU A 299 5.48 36.13 -7.98
CA GLU A 299 4.24 36.50 -8.68
C GLU A 299 2.99 36.42 -7.80
N GLY A 300 3.09 35.84 -6.59
CA GLY A 300 1.95 35.69 -5.71
C GLY A 300 2.14 34.62 -4.64
N ALA A 301 1.02 34.08 -4.18
CA ALA A 301 1.02 32.95 -3.26
C ALA A 301 -0.11 31.97 -3.59
N GLU A 302 0.20 30.68 -3.56
CA GLU A 302 -0.75 29.58 -3.68
C GLU A 302 -0.93 28.91 -2.33
N THR A 303 -2.15 28.56 -1.96
CA THR A 303 -2.45 27.91 -0.67
C THR A 303 -3.31 26.67 -0.90
N ARG A 304 -2.93 25.57 -0.25
CA ARG A 304 -3.70 24.33 -0.25
C ARG A 304 -3.95 23.84 1.17
N LYS A 305 -4.90 22.92 1.30
CA LYS A 305 -5.41 22.38 2.56
C LYS A 305 -5.01 20.92 2.71
N MET A 306 -4.52 20.55 3.89
CA MET A 306 -4.17 19.18 4.26
C MET A 306 -4.82 18.76 5.57
N THR A 307 -5.08 17.46 5.73
CA THR A 307 -5.74 16.89 6.91
C THR A 307 -4.81 15.90 7.61
N LEU A 308 -4.41 16.22 8.84
CA LEU A 308 -3.64 15.31 9.70
C LEU A 308 -4.61 14.45 10.52
N VAL A 309 -4.44 13.14 10.45
CA VAL A 309 -5.18 12.15 11.27
C VAL A 309 -4.18 11.32 12.08
N LYS A 310 -4.45 11.15 13.37
CA LYS A 310 -3.71 10.30 14.31
C LYS A 310 -4.68 9.46 15.11
#